data_AF-A0A956J6X3-F1
#
_entry.id   AF-A0A956J6X3-F1
#
_cell.length_a   1.000
_cell.length_b   1.000
_cell.length_c   1.000
_cell.angle_alpha   90.00
_cell.angle_beta   90.00
_cell.angle_gamma   90.00
#
_symmetry.space_group_name_H-M   'P 1'
#
loop_
_entity.id
_entity.type
_entity.pdbx_description
1 polymer ?
#
loop_
_entity_poly.entity_id
_entity_poly.type
_entity_poly.pdbx_seq_one_letter_code
_entity_poly.pdbx_strand_id
1 'polypeptide(L)'
;MVQPRVFPLESIRTDGWFERIGEGIGSFQALCDIVGERFFAFSMITGARITALTVDRRNPDNTLVDFAVAEEDGDQMDSQRLTLADFRRRLVSALVAREPTVRAPAPGTDTEALQLHIVVRYLLLAPLFGYSLAELQVDDAGSELRLLRDGVEESYELDAFRVRLRAHVREELDRISRGGNNRGAIDLARVAEAEQAAARGDQVRVLELLGAWPAPLAIFLRTPEGQMLNADARATIARGLGMLGSACVSLGEVGKGEEVLRLAVQYAGDGPAGPEIFTRLGEAMLDDER
;
A
#
# COMPACT_ATOMS: atom_id res chain seq x y z
N MET A 1 32.88 -6.44 31.79
CA MET A 1 31.76 -6.62 30.83
C MET A 1 30.59 -7.17 31.62
N VAL A 2 29.52 -6.40 31.74
CA VAL A 2 28.29 -6.87 32.41
C VAL A 2 27.63 -7.86 31.45
N GLN A 3 27.23 -9.02 31.96
CA GLN A 3 26.58 -10.03 31.14
C GLN A 3 25.16 -9.52 30.79
N PRO A 4 24.75 -9.58 29.51
CA PRO A 4 23.43 -9.11 29.10
C PRO A 4 22.35 -9.92 29.81
N ARG A 5 21.30 -9.23 30.27
CA ARG A 5 20.13 -9.86 30.88
C ARG A 5 19.24 -10.41 29.78
N VAL A 6 18.98 -11.70 29.80
CA VAL A 6 18.20 -12.38 28.76
C VAL A 6 16.81 -12.72 29.32
N PHE A 7 15.78 -12.30 28.60
CA PHE A 7 14.38 -12.56 28.92
C PHE A 7 13.76 -13.39 27.79
N PRO A 8 13.28 -14.63 28.07
CA PRO A 8 12.54 -15.40 27.08
C PRO A 8 11.17 -14.76 26.85
N LEU A 9 10.74 -14.67 25.60
CA LEU A 9 9.50 -13.98 25.22
C LEU A 9 8.31 -14.92 25.01
N GLU A 10 8.48 -16.22 25.24
CA GLU A 10 7.45 -17.24 25.00
C GLU A 10 6.11 -16.94 25.68
N SER A 11 6.14 -16.43 26.91
CA SER A 11 4.94 -16.08 27.69
C SER A 11 4.17 -14.87 27.17
N ILE A 12 4.78 -14.05 26.31
CA ILE A 12 4.16 -12.84 25.73
C ILE A 12 4.09 -12.90 24.20
N ARG A 13 4.43 -14.05 23.59
CA ARG A 13 4.28 -14.28 22.15
C ARG A 13 2.81 -14.24 21.77
N THR A 14 2.56 -13.65 20.61
CA THR A 14 1.23 -13.43 20.05
C THR A 14 1.03 -14.23 18.76
N ASP A 15 1.91 -15.18 18.42
CA ASP A 15 1.78 -15.93 17.16
C ASP A 15 0.40 -16.59 17.04
N GLY A 16 -0.16 -16.52 15.83
CA GLY A 16 -1.50 -17.05 15.55
C GLY A 16 -2.65 -16.26 16.18
N TRP A 17 -2.42 -15.08 16.77
CA TRP A 17 -3.48 -14.32 17.45
C TRP A 17 -4.62 -13.94 16.51
N PHE A 18 -4.29 -13.59 15.27
CA PHE A 18 -5.25 -13.07 14.31
C PHE A 18 -6.20 -14.17 13.84
N GLU A 19 -5.66 -15.36 13.57
CA GLU A 19 -6.40 -16.57 13.21
C GLU A 19 -7.30 -17.01 14.36
N ARG A 20 -6.80 -17.03 15.60
CA ARG A 20 -7.58 -17.37 16.80
C ARG A 20 -8.77 -16.42 17.02
N ILE A 21 -8.60 -15.12 16.75
CA ILE A 21 -9.72 -14.17 16.82
C ILE A 21 -10.74 -14.46 15.71
N GLY A 22 -10.27 -14.83 14.52
CA GLY A 22 -11.12 -15.18 13.39
C GLY A 22 -12.10 -16.32 13.68
N GLU A 23 -11.71 -17.30 14.49
CA GLU A 23 -12.57 -18.42 14.92
C GLU A 23 -13.84 -17.95 15.65
N GLY A 24 -13.78 -16.81 16.34
CA GLY A 24 -14.90 -16.25 17.10
C GLY A 24 -15.78 -15.24 16.34
N ILE A 25 -15.40 -14.84 15.12
CA ILE A 25 -16.08 -13.78 14.38
C ILE A 25 -16.90 -14.39 13.22
N GLY A 26 -18.22 -14.24 13.29
CA GLY A 26 -19.11 -14.58 12.17
C GLY A 26 -18.78 -13.75 10.93
N SER A 27 -18.63 -14.39 9.78
CA SER A 27 -18.24 -13.74 8.51
C SER A 27 -16.84 -13.10 8.51
N PHE A 28 -15.91 -13.58 9.35
CA PHE A 28 -14.52 -13.11 9.39
C PHE A 28 -13.85 -13.03 8.02
N GLN A 29 -14.00 -14.08 7.20
CA GLN A 29 -13.43 -14.11 5.86
C GLN A 29 -13.98 -12.99 4.98
N ALA A 30 -15.30 -12.74 5.02
CA ALA A 30 -15.92 -11.68 4.22
C ALA A 30 -15.43 -10.29 4.65
N LEU A 31 -15.21 -10.07 5.94
CA LEU A 31 -14.60 -8.82 6.44
C LEU A 31 -13.17 -8.66 5.95
N CYS A 32 -12.37 -9.74 6.00
CA CYS A 32 -11.00 -9.73 5.49
C CYS A 32 -10.96 -9.51 3.97
N ASP A 33 -11.91 -10.06 3.21
CA ASP A 33 -11.99 -9.89 1.76
C ASP A 33 -12.37 -8.45 1.37
N ILE A 34 -13.24 -7.79 2.14
CA ILE A 34 -13.67 -6.41 1.88
C ILE A 34 -12.61 -5.40 2.35
N VAL A 35 -12.19 -5.51 3.60
CA VAL A 35 -11.32 -4.52 4.26
C VAL A 35 -9.84 -4.77 3.91
N GLY A 36 -9.47 -6.01 3.62
CA GLY A 36 -8.10 -6.49 3.53
C GLY A 36 -7.65 -7.06 4.87
N GLU A 37 -7.15 -8.29 4.87
CA GLU A 37 -6.71 -9.04 6.05
C GLU A 37 -5.82 -8.21 6.99
N ARG A 38 -4.78 -7.57 6.44
CA ARG A 38 -3.86 -6.70 7.19
C ARG A 38 -4.55 -5.52 7.84
N PHE A 39 -5.48 -4.88 7.12
CA PHE A 39 -6.17 -3.69 7.61
C PHE A 39 -7.24 -4.04 8.65
N PHE A 40 -7.85 -5.22 8.55
CA PHE A 40 -8.69 -5.74 9.61
C PHE A 40 -7.87 -6.04 10.88
N ALA A 41 -6.69 -6.65 10.74
CA ALA A 41 -5.79 -6.82 11.88
C ALA A 41 -5.36 -5.46 12.48
N PHE A 42 -5.02 -4.48 11.64
CA PHE A 42 -4.65 -3.14 12.07
C PHE A 42 -5.78 -2.45 12.85
N SER A 43 -7.03 -2.61 12.44
CA SER A 43 -8.17 -2.02 13.18
C SER A 43 -8.29 -2.61 14.58
N MET A 44 -8.04 -3.91 14.75
CA MET A 44 -8.03 -4.55 16.07
C MET A 44 -6.88 -4.03 16.94
N ILE A 45 -5.68 -3.86 16.37
CA ILE A 45 -4.51 -3.34 17.10
C ILE A 45 -4.72 -1.88 17.53
N THR A 46 -5.37 -1.05 16.72
CA THR A 46 -5.67 0.33 17.06
C THR A 46 -6.94 0.49 17.90
N GLY A 47 -7.63 -0.60 18.24
CA GLY A 47 -8.91 -0.54 18.96
C GLY A 47 -10.09 0.03 18.15
N ALA A 48 -9.97 0.10 16.82
CA ALA A 48 -11.04 0.53 15.93
C ALA A 48 -11.95 -0.65 15.60
N ARG A 49 -13.08 -0.76 16.32
CA ARG A 49 -14.05 -1.84 16.14
C ARG A 49 -14.99 -1.52 14.99
N ILE A 50 -14.89 -2.25 13.89
CA ILE A 50 -15.84 -2.13 12.76
C ILE A 50 -17.21 -2.63 13.21
N THR A 51 -18.23 -1.78 13.06
CA THR A 51 -19.61 -2.07 13.44
C THR A 51 -20.49 -2.36 12.23
N ALA A 52 -20.23 -1.70 11.09
CA ALA A 52 -20.92 -1.97 9.83
C ALA A 52 -20.07 -1.61 8.60
N LEU A 53 -20.43 -2.20 7.46
CA LEU A 53 -19.84 -1.91 6.15
C LEU A 53 -20.95 -1.67 5.12
N THR A 54 -20.85 -0.59 4.36
CA THR A 54 -21.70 -0.34 3.18
C THR A 54 -20.85 -0.50 1.93
N VAL A 55 -20.87 -1.70 1.34
CA VAL A 55 -19.97 -2.09 0.25
C VAL A 55 -20.33 -1.42 -1.07
N ASP A 56 -19.39 -0.68 -1.65
CA ASP A 56 -19.45 -0.22 -3.04
C ASP A 56 -18.70 -1.22 -3.93
N ARG A 57 -19.46 -2.02 -4.69
CA ARG A 57 -18.89 -3.04 -5.60
C ARG A 57 -18.23 -2.44 -6.84
N ARG A 58 -18.54 -1.20 -7.19
CA ARG A 58 -17.97 -0.52 -8.37
C ARG A 58 -16.65 0.13 -8.01
N ASN A 59 -16.58 0.71 -6.82
CA ASN A 59 -15.35 1.25 -6.28
C ASN A 59 -15.14 0.84 -4.80
N PRO A 60 -14.48 -0.30 -4.54
CA PRO A 60 -14.13 -0.76 -3.20
C PRO A 60 -13.63 0.32 -2.23
N ASP A 61 -12.83 1.29 -2.68
CA ASP A 61 -12.28 2.37 -1.84
C ASP A 61 -13.35 3.32 -1.30
N ASN A 62 -14.50 3.44 -1.98
CA ASN A 62 -15.66 4.20 -1.54
C ASN A 62 -16.58 3.43 -0.58
N THR A 63 -16.28 2.16 -0.29
CA THR A 63 -17.00 1.39 0.73
C THR A 63 -16.99 2.17 2.04
N LEU A 64 -18.16 2.39 2.63
CA LEU A 64 -18.25 3.11 3.90
C LEU A 64 -18.00 2.14 5.05
N VAL A 65 -17.10 2.53 5.94
CA VAL A 65 -16.75 1.80 7.16
C VAL A 65 -17.30 2.57 8.34
N ASP A 66 -18.27 1.97 9.02
CA ASP A 66 -18.73 2.40 10.34
C ASP A 66 -17.90 1.69 11.39
N PHE A 67 -17.29 2.45 12.29
CA PHE A 67 -16.46 1.90 13.35
C PHE A 67 -16.57 2.75 14.61
N ALA A 68 -16.22 2.12 15.73
CA ALA A 68 -16.25 2.75 17.03
C ALA A 68 -14.85 2.62 17.67
N VAL A 69 -14.35 3.71 18.24
CA VAL A 69 -13.06 3.74 18.96
C VAL A 69 -13.35 3.99 20.44
N ALA A 70 -12.72 3.22 21.31
CA ALA A 70 -12.79 3.48 22.75
C ALA A 70 -11.98 4.75 23.07
N GLU A 71 -12.59 5.71 23.76
CA GLU A 71 -11.84 6.85 24.32
C GLU A 71 -11.04 6.41 25.55
N GLU A 72 -9.87 7.01 25.76
CA GLU A 72 -8.94 6.63 26.84
C GLU A 72 -9.51 6.85 28.25
N ASP A 73 -10.55 7.69 28.41
CA ASP A 73 -11.09 8.10 29.73
C ASP A 73 -12.64 8.04 29.85
N GLY A 74 -13.34 7.30 28.99
CA GLY A 74 -14.82 7.26 29.01
C GLY A 74 -15.48 5.98 28.50
N ASP A 75 -16.64 5.64 29.09
CA ASP A 75 -17.51 4.53 28.64
C ASP A 75 -18.20 4.80 27.28
N GLN A 76 -17.99 5.98 26.68
CA GLN A 76 -18.55 6.35 25.39
C GLN A 76 -17.60 5.96 24.26
N MET A 77 -18.06 5.08 23.38
CA MET A 77 -17.38 4.83 22.11
C MET A 77 -17.81 5.87 21.08
N ASP A 78 -16.87 6.65 20.55
CA ASP A 78 -17.17 7.58 19.48
C ASP A 78 -17.37 6.82 18.16
N SER A 79 -18.59 6.91 17.63
CA SER A 79 -18.98 6.23 16.40
C SER A 79 -18.66 7.10 15.21
N GLN A 80 -17.83 6.59 14.31
CA GLN A 80 -17.33 7.33 13.17
C GLN A 80 -17.57 6.57 11.87
N ARG A 81 -17.71 7.32 10.79
CA ARG A 81 -17.89 6.79 9.43
C ARG A 81 -16.86 7.39 8.50
N LEU A 82 -16.12 6.54 7.80
CA LEU A 82 -15.13 6.93 6.80
C LEU A 82 -15.27 6.10 5.52
N THR A 83 -14.69 6.56 4.42
CA THR A 83 -14.44 5.69 3.26
C THR A 83 -13.40 4.64 3.63
N LEU A 84 -13.37 3.50 2.94
CA LEU A 84 -12.41 2.44 3.18
C LEU A 84 -10.97 2.95 2.94
N ALA A 85 -10.77 3.80 1.93
CA ALA A 85 -9.47 4.43 1.68
C ALA A 85 -9.03 5.31 2.87
N ASP A 86 -9.91 6.17 3.39
CA ASP A 86 -9.59 7.06 4.52
C ASP A 86 -9.40 6.28 5.82
N PHE A 87 -10.22 5.25 6.04
CA PHE A 87 -10.10 4.35 7.17
C PHE A 87 -8.72 3.66 7.18
N ARG A 88 -8.30 3.08 6.05
CA ARG A 88 -6.97 2.46 5.90
C ARG A 88 -5.83 3.45 6.18
N ARG A 89 -5.92 4.68 5.65
CA ARG A 89 -4.93 5.75 5.90
C ARG A 89 -4.86 6.10 7.39
N ARG A 90 -6.00 6.21 8.07
CA ARG A 90 -6.07 6.51 9.50
C ARG A 90 -5.43 5.41 10.35
N LEU A 91 -5.73 4.14 10.07
CA LEU A 91 -5.13 3.01 10.78
C LEU A 91 -3.60 3.03 10.68
N VAL A 92 -3.09 3.23 9.47
CA VAL A 92 -1.64 3.32 9.22
C VAL A 92 -1.02 4.51 9.96
N SER A 93 -1.66 5.67 9.92
CA SER A 93 -1.21 6.86 10.66
C SER A 93 -1.13 6.59 12.17
N ALA A 94 -2.13 5.91 12.75
CA ALA A 94 -2.15 5.57 14.16
C ALA A 94 -1.04 4.56 14.54
N LEU A 95 -0.82 3.54 13.71
CA LEU A 95 0.20 2.51 13.96
C LEU A 95 1.64 3.01 13.76
N VAL A 96 1.83 4.01 12.92
CA VAL A 96 3.14 4.61 12.64
C VAL A 96 3.51 5.68 13.67
N ALA A 97 2.55 6.20 14.43
CA ALA A 97 2.82 7.17 15.49
C ALA A 97 3.83 6.61 16.50
N ARG A 98 4.88 7.39 16.77
CA ARG A 98 5.95 6.99 17.68
C ARG A 98 5.41 6.97 19.10
N GLU A 99 5.53 5.83 19.76
CA GLU A 99 5.23 5.70 21.18
C GLU A 99 6.45 6.09 22.03
N PRO A 100 6.21 6.61 23.25
CA PRO A 100 7.29 6.91 24.18
C PRO A 100 7.99 5.61 24.61
N THR A 101 9.33 5.66 24.62
CA THR A 101 10.14 4.53 25.06
C THR A 101 9.96 4.32 26.56
N VAL A 102 9.44 3.16 26.95
CA VAL A 102 9.32 2.76 28.36
C VAL A 102 10.67 2.20 28.86
N ARG A 103 10.97 2.43 30.14
CA ARG A 103 12.20 2.00 30.80
C ARG A 103 12.46 0.50 30.60
N ALA A 104 13.73 0.13 30.47
CA ALA A 104 14.15 -1.26 30.35
C ALA A 104 13.71 -2.10 31.57
N PRO A 105 13.30 -3.37 31.36
CA PRO A 105 12.85 -4.26 32.43
C PRO A 105 13.97 -4.52 33.44
N ALA A 106 13.59 -4.74 34.70
CA ALA A 106 14.49 -5.10 35.78
C ALA A 106 14.61 -6.64 35.91
N PRO A 107 15.58 -7.16 36.67
CA PRO A 107 15.59 -8.57 37.04
C PRO A 107 14.32 -8.94 37.83
N GLY A 108 13.70 -10.09 37.55
CA GLY A 108 12.47 -10.52 38.21
C GLY A 108 11.20 -9.78 37.76
N THR A 109 11.29 -9.02 36.67
CA THR A 109 10.17 -8.34 36.05
C THR A 109 9.15 -9.34 35.48
N ASP A 110 7.87 -9.00 35.61
CA ASP A 110 6.75 -9.77 35.09
C ASP A 110 6.54 -9.58 33.58
N THR A 111 5.56 -10.30 33.04
CA THR A 111 5.19 -10.22 31.61
C THR A 111 4.72 -8.82 31.21
N GLU A 112 4.07 -8.09 32.12
CA GLU A 112 3.52 -6.77 31.85
C GLU A 112 4.62 -5.76 31.54
N ALA A 113 5.68 -5.70 32.33
CA ALA A 113 6.75 -4.75 32.05
C ALA A 113 7.62 -5.14 30.83
N LEU A 114 7.69 -6.42 30.45
CA LEU A 114 8.23 -6.81 29.14
C LEU A 114 7.35 -6.32 27.99
N GLN A 115 6.03 -6.47 28.12
CA GLN A 115 5.05 -5.98 27.14
C GLN A 115 5.09 -4.46 27.00
N LEU A 116 5.21 -3.71 28.11
CA LEU A 116 5.36 -2.26 28.10
C LEU A 116 6.68 -1.84 27.46
N HIS A 117 7.77 -2.54 27.78
CA HIS A 117 9.08 -2.20 27.23
C HIS A 117 9.17 -2.45 25.73
N ILE A 118 8.62 -3.55 25.21
CA ILE A 118 8.55 -3.83 23.77
C ILE A 118 7.46 -2.98 23.10
N VAL A 119 6.37 -2.72 23.83
CA VAL A 119 5.07 -2.20 23.42
C VAL A 119 4.19 -3.26 22.75
N VAL A 120 2.98 -3.46 23.31
CA VAL A 120 1.98 -4.47 22.87
C VAL A 120 1.68 -4.40 21.38
N ARG A 121 1.60 -3.18 20.83
CA ARG A 121 1.41 -2.98 19.38
C ARG A 121 2.45 -3.71 18.53
N TYR A 122 3.73 -3.67 18.89
CA TYR A 122 4.76 -4.38 18.12
C TYR A 122 4.73 -5.89 18.34
N LEU A 123 4.31 -6.34 19.53
CA LEU A 123 4.04 -7.76 19.76
C LEU A 123 2.93 -8.24 18.82
N LEU A 124 1.84 -7.49 18.64
CA LEU A 124 0.74 -7.88 17.75
C LEU A 124 1.09 -7.74 16.25
N LEU A 125 1.88 -6.72 15.87
CA LEU A 125 2.31 -6.51 14.49
C LEU A 125 3.34 -7.55 14.01
N ALA A 126 4.25 -8.00 14.89
CA ALA A 126 5.32 -8.93 14.55
C ALA A 126 4.85 -10.19 13.78
N PRO A 127 3.91 -10.99 14.30
CA PRO A 127 3.47 -12.22 13.64
C PRO A 127 2.74 -11.96 12.32
N LEU A 128 2.10 -10.79 12.16
CA LEU A 128 1.51 -10.41 10.87
C LEU A 128 2.60 -10.41 9.79
N PHE A 129 3.77 -9.85 10.06
CA PHE A 129 4.87 -9.79 9.08
C PHE A 129 5.82 -11.00 9.13
N GLY A 130 5.40 -12.10 9.76
CA GLY A 130 6.18 -13.34 9.82
C GLY A 130 7.34 -13.33 10.82
N TYR A 131 7.34 -12.38 11.77
CA TYR A 131 8.30 -12.33 12.85
C TYR A 131 7.79 -13.09 14.06
N SER A 132 8.56 -14.06 14.53
CA SER A 132 8.30 -14.76 15.79
C SER A 132 9.37 -14.40 16.82
N LEU A 133 8.99 -13.65 17.85
CA LEU A 133 9.92 -13.12 18.84
C LEU A 133 10.36 -14.22 19.82
N ALA A 134 11.67 -14.36 20.04
CA ALA A 134 12.24 -15.42 20.87
C ALA A 134 12.78 -14.89 22.21
N GLU A 135 13.68 -13.90 22.15
CA GLU A 135 14.38 -13.39 23.33
C GLU A 135 14.53 -11.87 23.27
N LEU A 136 14.49 -11.23 24.44
CA LEU A 136 14.93 -9.85 24.65
C LEU A 136 16.22 -9.86 25.47
N GLN A 137 17.25 -9.22 24.97
CA GLN A 137 18.53 -9.03 25.66
C GLN A 137 18.68 -7.56 26.05
N VAL A 138 19.03 -7.31 27.31
CA VAL A 138 19.15 -5.95 27.85
C VAL A 138 20.49 -5.79 28.55
N ASP A 139 21.29 -4.85 28.09
CA ASP A 139 22.56 -4.46 28.67
C ASP A 139 22.67 -2.92 28.82
N ASP A 140 23.90 -2.42 28.99
CA ASP A 140 24.17 -0.98 29.12
C ASP A 140 24.09 -0.24 27.78
N ALA A 141 24.21 -0.94 26.65
CA ALA A 141 24.13 -0.38 25.30
C ALA A 141 22.68 -0.25 24.82
N GLY A 142 21.78 -1.14 25.28
CA GLY A 142 20.35 -1.03 25.03
C GLY A 142 19.62 -2.36 25.09
N SER A 143 18.56 -2.45 24.29
CA SER A 143 17.72 -3.64 24.19
C SER A 143 17.80 -4.24 22.78
N GLU A 144 18.12 -5.52 22.69
CA GLU A 144 18.20 -6.29 21.45
C GLU A 144 17.14 -7.41 21.46
N LEU A 145 16.47 -7.60 20.33
CA LEU A 145 15.52 -8.68 20.11
C LEU A 145 16.16 -9.77 19.24
N ARG A 146 16.08 -11.01 19.70
CA ARG A 146 16.25 -12.19 18.86
C ARG A 146 14.89 -12.71 18.43
N LEU A 147 14.78 -13.03 17.16
CA LEU A 147 13.54 -13.48 16.56
C LEU A 147 13.81 -14.48 15.43
N LEU A 148 12.76 -15.17 15.02
CA LEU A 148 12.76 -16.04 13.86
C LEU A 148 11.93 -15.40 12.75
N ARG A 149 12.44 -15.47 11.52
CA ARG A 149 11.71 -15.13 10.31
C ARG A 149 11.95 -16.21 9.27
N ASP A 150 10.89 -16.86 8.81
CA ASP A 150 10.99 -17.96 7.83
C ASP A 150 11.98 -19.07 8.26
N GLY A 151 12.08 -19.31 9.57
CA GLY A 151 13.00 -20.29 10.18
C GLY A 151 14.45 -19.82 10.35
N VAL A 152 14.77 -18.59 9.94
CA VAL A 152 16.09 -17.98 10.12
C VAL A 152 16.10 -17.12 11.38
N GLU A 153 17.11 -17.31 12.22
CA GLU A 153 17.32 -16.47 13.40
C GLU A 153 17.93 -15.12 13.00
N GLU A 154 17.28 -14.04 13.42
CA GLU A 154 17.71 -12.66 13.19
C GLU A 154 17.79 -11.93 14.53
N SER A 155 18.72 -10.97 14.64
CA SER A 155 18.89 -10.12 15.82
C SER A 155 18.84 -8.65 15.44
N TYR A 156 18.11 -7.85 16.21
CA TYR A 156 17.94 -6.41 15.96
C TYR A 156 17.88 -5.62 17.26
N GLU A 157 18.49 -4.43 17.27
CA GLU A 157 18.15 -3.44 18.28
C GLU A 157 16.64 -3.17 18.28
N LEU A 158 16.04 -3.07 19.47
CA LEU A 158 14.60 -2.92 19.66
C LEU A 158 14.05 -1.72 18.88
N ASP A 159 14.74 -0.59 18.90
CA ASP A 159 14.31 0.60 18.18
C ASP A 159 14.43 0.44 16.65
N ALA A 160 15.44 -0.26 16.17
CA ALA A 160 15.57 -0.61 14.75
C ALA A 160 14.44 -1.56 14.30
N PHE A 161 14.09 -2.54 15.14
CA PHE A 161 12.96 -3.43 14.90
C PHE A 161 11.63 -2.67 14.82
N ARG A 162 11.40 -1.72 15.74
CA ARG A 162 10.21 -0.84 15.72
C ARG A 162 10.14 0.01 14.46
N VAL A 163 11.26 0.59 14.02
CA VAL A 163 11.34 1.34 12.75
C VAL A 163 10.97 0.42 11.59
N ARG A 164 11.47 -0.81 11.56
CA ARG A 164 11.18 -1.78 10.52
C ARG A 164 9.69 -2.17 10.48
N LEU A 165 9.08 -2.49 11.62
CA LEU A 165 7.64 -2.80 11.66
C LEU A 165 6.79 -1.62 11.17
N ARG A 166 7.14 -0.39 11.54
CA ARG A 166 6.45 0.80 10.99
C ARG A 166 6.65 0.95 9.48
N ALA A 167 7.80 0.57 8.94
CA ALA A 167 8.03 0.56 7.50
C ALA A 167 7.09 -0.44 6.80
N HIS A 168 7.00 -1.67 7.31
CA HIS A 168 6.07 -2.68 6.79
C HIS A 168 4.61 -2.22 6.80
N VAL A 169 4.16 -1.56 7.88
CA VAL A 169 2.81 -1.00 7.96
C VAL A 169 2.57 0.08 6.89
N ARG A 170 3.55 0.94 6.59
CA ARG A 170 3.44 1.91 5.49
C ARG A 170 3.42 1.23 4.13
N GLU A 171 4.24 0.21 3.94
CA GLU A 171 4.32 -0.56 2.70
C GLU A 171 2.98 -1.24 2.36
N GLU A 172 2.18 -1.67 3.34
CA GLU A 172 0.85 -2.21 3.09
C GLU A 172 -0.12 -1.18 2.50
N LEU A 173 -0.05 0.08 2.97
CA LEU A 173 -0.84 1.17 2.38
C LEU A 173 -0.39 1.51 0.97
N ASP A 174 0.92 1.51 0.74
CA ASP A 174 1.49 1.74 -0.59
C ASP A 174 1.13 0.58 -1.53
N ARG A 175 1.15 -0.66 -1.06
CA ARG A 175 0.76 -1.85 -1.82
C ARG A 175 -0.69 -1.77 -2.26
N ILE A 176 -1.61 -1.35 -1.39
CA ILE A 176 -3.01 -1.13 -1.77
C ILE A 176 -3.16 0.14 -2.63
N SER A 177 -2.39 1.19 -2.41
CA SER A 177 -2.45 2.37 -3.29
C SER A 177 -1.93 2.06 -4.71
N ARG A 178 -1.02 1.09 -4.83
CA ARG A 178 -0.46 0.59 -6.10
C ARG A 178 -1.28 -0.57 -6.69
N GLY A 179 -2.01 -1.33 -5.86
CA GLY A 179 -2.72 -2.56 -6.22
C GLY A 179 -4.24 -2.50 -6.15
N GLY A 180 -4.80 -1.51 -5.46
CA GLY A 180 -6.22 -1.23 -5.28
C GLY A 180 -6.69 -0.24 -6.32
N ASN A 181 -7.54 -0.71 -7.24
CA ASN A 181 -8.42 0.06 -8.13
C ASN A 181 -7.88 1.17 -9.05
N ASN A 182 -6.64 1.63 -8.92
CA ASN A 182 -6.04 2.60 -9.85
C ASN A 182 -5.26 1.96 -11.00
N ARG A 183 -5.35 0.63 -11.15
CA ARG A 183 -4.99 -0.05 -12.41
C ARG A 183 -6.04 0.19 -13.53
N GLY A 184 -7.19 0.80 -13.21
CA GLY A 184 -8.26 1.09 -14.17
C GLY A 184 -8.73 2.54 -14.22
N ALA A 185 -8.57 3.34 -13.15
CA ALA A 185 -8.97 4.74 -13.20
C ALA A 185 -7.89 5.57 -13.91
N ILE A 186 -8.24 6.08 -15.09
CA ILE A 186 -7.39 6.98 -15.85
C ILE A 186 -7.39 8.34 -15.15
N ASP A 187 -6.32 8.61 -14.42
CA ASP A 187 -6.10 9.90 -13.77
C ASP A 187 -5.38 10.86 -14.72
N LEU A 188 -6.15 11.71 -15.39
CA LEU A 188 -5.62 12.71 -16.33
C LEU A 188 -4.68 13.72 -15.66
N ALA A 189 -4.72 13.90 -14.33
CA ALA A 189 -3.79 14.79 -13.63
C ALA A 189 -2.35 14.28 -13.69
N ARG A 190 -2.15 12.96 -13.86
CA ARG A 190 -0.81 12.35 -13.98
C ARG A 190 -0.10 12.67 -15.29
N VAL A 191 -0.80 13.19 -16.31
CA VAL A 191 -0.19 13.56 -17.60
C VAL A 191 0.83 14.66 -17.41
N ALA A 192 0.54 15.67 -16.59
CA ALA A 192 1.49 16.77 -16.33
C ALA A 192 2.76 16.28 -15.62
N GLU A 193 2.64 15.31 -14.70
CA GLU A 193 3.80 14.71 -14.04
C GLU A 193 4.60 13.82 -15.00
N ALA A 194 3.91 13.07 -15.87
CA ALA A 194 4.54 12.24 -16.89
C ALA A 194 5.27 13.09 -17.95
N GLU A 195 4.71 14.24 -18.35
CA GLU A 195 5.38 15.20 -19.24
C GLU A 195 6.70 15.69 -18.65
N GLN A 196 6.71 16.03 -17.36
CA GLN A 196 7.94 16.43 -16.66
C GLN A 196 8.96 15.30 -16.58
N ALA A 197 8.51 14.06 -16.35
CA ALA A 197 9.39 12.89 -16.34
C ALA A 197 9.99 12.62 -17.74
N ALA A 198 9.16 12.66 -18.78
CA ALA A 198 9.57 12.49 -20.17
C ALA A 198 10.57 13.57 -20.61
N ALA A 199 10.34 14.83 -20.22
CA ALA A 199 11.26 15.94 -20.51
C ALA A 199 12.65 15.77 -19.86
N ARG A 200 12.73 15.00 -18.76
CA ARG A 200 13.99 14.64 -18.09
C ARG A 200 14.62 13.34 -18.62
N GLY A 201 13.98 12.68 -19.59
CA GLY A 201 14.41 11.38 -20.09
C GLY A 201 14.16 10.21 -19.13
N ASP A 202 13.34 10.41 -18.09
CA ASP A 202 13.02 9.37 -17.09
C ASP A 202 11.91 8.45 -17.59
N GLN A 203 12.27 7.56 -18.51
CA GLN A 203 11.33 6.64 -19.17
C GLN A 203 10.70 5.64 -18.18
N VAL A 204 11.44 5.26 -17.13
CA VAL A 204 10.95 4.36 -16.08
C VAL A 204 9.82 5.04 -15.30
N ARG A 205 9.99 6.31 -14.94
CA ARG A 205 8.94 7.07 -14.25
C ARG A 205 7.69 7.27 -15.12
N VAL A 206 7.84 7.45 -16.42
CA VAL A 206 6.69 7.51 -17.36
C VAL A 206 5.90 6.19 -17.34
N LEU A 207 6.59 5.04 -17.35
CA LEU A 207 5.96 3.72 -17.21
C LEU A 207 5.25 3.54 -15.88
N GLU A 208 5.82 3.99 -14.77
CA GLU A 208 5.18 3.91 -13.46
C GLU A 208 3.88 4.72 -13.40
N LEU A 209 3.87 5.90 -14.01
CA LEU A 209 2.73 6.81 -13.96
C LEU A 209 1.59 6.38 -14.89
N LEU A 210 1.93 5.93 -16.11
CA LEU A 210 0.98 5.72 -17.20
C LEU A 210 0.85 4.26 -17.66
N GLY A 211 1.71 3.34 -17.21
CA GLY A 211 1.79 1.97 -17.75
C GLY A 211 0.51 1.13 -17.63
N ALA A 212 -0.41 1.50 -16.74
CA ALA A 212 -1.71 0.85 -16.60
C ALA A 212 -2.78 1.36 -17.60
N TRP A 213 -2.52 2.43 -18.36
CA TRP A 213 -3.51 3.10 -19.21
C TRP A 213 -4.01 2.31 -20.44
N PRO A 214 -3.16 1.56 -21.19
CA PRO A 214 -3.57 1.05 -22.51
C PRO A 214 -4.80 0.13 -22.49
N ALA A 215 -4.84 -0.84 -21.58
CA ALA A 215 -5.94 -1.81 -21.49
C ALA A 215 -7.32 -1.16 -21.17
N PRO A 216 -7.47 -0.36 -20.10
CA PRO A 216 -8.75 0.28 -19.79
C PRO A 216 -9.17 1.29 -20.86
N LEU A 217 -8.24 2.04 -21.46
CA LEU A 217 -8.56 2.99 -22.54
C LEU A 217 -9.01 2.28 -23.82
N ALA A 218 -8.37 1.18 -24.20
CA ALA A 218 -8.81 0.40 -25.37
C ALA A 218 -10.23 -0.15 -25.20
N ILE A 219 -10.64 -0.49 -23.98
CA ILE A 219 -12.01 -0.91 -23.67
C ILE A 219 -12.95 0.31 -23.68
N PHE A 220 -12.57 1.38 -22.99
CA PHE A 220 -13.39 2.59 -22.85
C PHE A 220 -13.69 3.25 -24.18
N LEU A 221 -12.72 3.31 -25.10
CA LEU A 221 -12.92 3.86 -26.44
C LEU A 221 -14.04 3.14 -27.20
N ARG A 222 -14.31 1.87 -26.90
CA ARG A 222 -15.37 1.10 -27.57
C ARG A 222 -16.76 1.34 -26.99
N THR A 223 -16.91 2.12 -25.92
CA THR A 223 -18.20 2.43 -25.32
C THR A 223 -18.79 3.72 -25.89
N PRO A 224 -20.12 3.93 -25.81
CA PRO A 224 -20.76 5.18 -26.22
C PRO A 224 -20.17 6.41 -25.50
N GLU A 225 -19.87 6.28 -24.21
CA GLU A 225 -19.29 7.35 -23.39
C GLU A 225 -17.88 7.71 -23.86
N GLY A 226 -17.07 6.72 -24.22
CA GLY A 226 -15.74 6.96 -24.79
C GLY A 226 -15.78 7.67 -26.14
N GLN A 227 -16.80 7.40 -26.96
CA GLN A 227 -17.02 8.10 -28.24
C GLN A 227 -17.53 9.54 -28.05
N MET A 228 -18.15 9.84 -26.90
CA MET A 228 -18.66 11.18 -26.56
C MET A 228 -17.64 12.08 -25.86
N LEU A 229 -16.39 11.62 -25.66
CA LEU A 229 -15.34 12.45 -25.07
C LEU A 229 -15.13 13.75 -25.86
N ASN A 230 -14.97 14.85 -25.14
CA ASN A 230 -14.63 16.13 -25.75
C ASN A 230 -13.19 16.12 -26.32
N ALA A 231 -12.90 17.08 -27.20
CA ALA A 231 -11.62 17.17 -27.90
C ALA A 231 -10.42 17.32 -26.94
N ASP A 232 -10.59 18.07 -25.83
CA ASP A 232 -9.52 18.32 -24.86
C ASP A 232 -9.12 17.07 -24.07
N ALA A 233 -10.12 16.30 -23.61
CA ALA A 233 -9.89 15.02 -22.93
C ALA A 233 -9.23 14.02 -23.88
N ARG A 234 -9.72 13.92 -25.13
CA ARG A 234 -9.11 13.07 -26.16
C ARG A 234 -7.66 13.46 -26.44
N ALA A 235 -7.36 14.75 -26.58
CA ALA A 235 -6.00 15.24 -26.79
C ALA A 235 -5.08 14.94 -25.59
N THR A 236 -5.59 15.07 -24.36
CA THR A 236 -4.84 14.78 -23.13
C THR A 236 -4.51 13.29 -23.01
N ILE A 237 -5.49 12.43 -23.31
CA ILE A 237 -5.30 10.97 -23.34
C ILE A 237 -4.29 10.59 -24.43
N ALA A 238 -4.43 11.16 -25.63
CA ALA A 238 -3.54 10.91 -26.75
C ALA A 238 -2.08 11.27 -26.42
N ARG A 239 -1.83 12.44 -25.79
CA ARG A 239 -0.50 12.84 -25.32
C ARG A 239 0.06 11.88 -24.29
N GLY A 240 -0.74 11.48 -23.29
CA GLY A 240 -0.33 10.50 -22.27
C GLY A 240 0.10 9.17 -22.90
N LEU A 241 -0.72 8.61 -23.79
CA LEU A 241 -0.37 7.39 -24.53
C LEU A 241 0.84 7.60 -25.44
N GLY A 242 0.99 8.76 -26.07
CA GLY A 242 2.15 9.13 -26.88
C GLY A 242 3.46 9.05 -26.11
N MET A 243 3.51 9.63 -24.91
CA MET A 243 4.69 9.55 -24.03
C MET A 243 4.97 8.13 -23.56
N LEU A 244 3.93 7.39 -23.16
CA LEU A 244 4.06 6.01 -22.74
C LEU A 244 4.60 5.12 -23.86
N GLY A 245 4.10 5.30 -25.08
CA GLY A 245 4.57 4.59 -26.27
C GLY A 245 6.04 4.85 -26.56
N SER A 246 6.45 6.12 -26.60
CA SER A 246 7.86 6.51 -26.76
C SER A 246 8.76 5.96 -25.65
N ALA A 247 8.29 5.92 -24.40
CA ALA A 247 9.02 5.36 -23.28
C ALA A 247 9.23 3.84 -23.42
N CYS A 248 8.21 3.10 -23.86
CA CYS A 248 8.34 1.67 -24.17
C CYS A 248 9.41 1.41 -25.25
N VAL A 249 9.37 2.15 -26.36
CA VAL A 249 10.36 2.04 -27.45
C VAL A 249 11.77 2.31 -26.92
N SER A 250 11.95 3.40 -26.17
CA SER A 250 13.24 3.78 -25.59
C SER A 250 13.81 2.74 -24.62
N LEU A 251 12.96 1.90 -24.03
CA LEU A 251 13.33 0.83 -23.11
C LEU A 251 13.49 -0.54 -23.81
N GLY A 252 13.41 -0.57 -25.14
CA GLY A 252 13.56 -1.79 -25.95
C GLY A 252 12.28 -2.60 -26.14
N GLU A 253 11.15 -2.13 -25.63
CA GLU A 253 9.83 -2.78 -25.76
C GLU A 253 9.09 -2.25 -27.00
N VAL A 254 9.72 -2.34 -28.17
CA VAL A 254 9.26 -1.68 -29.41
C VAL A 254 7.84 -2.09 -29.82
N GLY A 255 7.55 -3.40 -29.86
CA GLY A 255 6.21 -3.89 -30.23
C GLY A 255 5.10 -3.40 -29.29
N LYS A 256 5.38 -3.36 -27.98
CA LYS A 256 4.45 -2.79 -27.00
C LYS A 256 4.30 -1.28 -27.18
N GLY A 257 5.39 -0.57 -27.46
CA GLY A 257 5.37 0.85 -27.76
C GLY A 257 4.50 1.18 -28.97
N GLU A 258 4.63 0.41 -30.04
CA GLU A 258 3.82 0.56 -31.25
C GLU A 258 2.32 0.37 -30.98
N GLU A 259 1.94 -0.68 -30.24
CA GLU A 259 0.54 -0.92 -29.87
C GLU A 259 -0.07 0.25 -29.08
N VAL A 260 0.71 0.81 -28.15
CA VAL A 260 0.30 1.98 -27.35
C VAL A 260 0.16 3.22 -28.24
N LEU A 261 1.09 3.44 -29.17
CA LEU A 261 1.04 4.57 -30.11
C LEU A 261 -0.14 4.45 -31.08
N ARG A 262 -0.49 3.25 -31.56
CA ARG A 262 -1.68 3.01 -32.37
C ARG A 262 -2.97 3.31 -31.61
N LEU A 263 -3.02 3.03 -30.30
CA LEU A 263 -4.14 3.44 -29.46
C LEU A 263 -4.17 4.97 -29.29
N ALA A 264 -3.01 5.61 -29.13
CA ALA A 264 -2.90 7.07 -29.06
C ALA A 264 -3.47 7.75 -30.32
N VAL A 265 -3.18 7.21 -31.51
CA VAL A 265 -3.74 7.69 -32.79
C VAL A 265 -5.27 7.62 -32.79
N GLN A 266 -5.86 6.52 -32.30
CA GLN A 266 -7.32 6.39 -32.23
C GLN A 266 -7.95 7.43 -31.29
N TYR A 267 -7.28 7.76 -30.17
CA TYR A 267 -7.72 8.83 -29.29
C TYR A 267 -7.53 10.22 -29.90
N ALA A 268 -6.43 10.46 -30.61
CA ALA A 268 -6.15 11.74 -31.26
C ALA A 268 -7.16 12.06 -32.37
N GLY A 269 -7.53 11.08 -33.20
CA GLY A 269 -8.37 11.30 -34.38
C GLY A 269 -7.84 12.44 -35.25
N ASP A 270 -8.74 13.28 -35.77
CA ASP A 270 -8.39 14.52 -36.49
C ASP A 270 -8.14 15.71 -35.53
N GLY A 271 -7.92 15.44 -34.25
CA GLY A 271 -7.71 16.44 -33.22
C GLY A 271 -6.29 17.05 -33.25
N PRO A 272 -6.06 18.10 -32.44
CA PRO A 272 -4.81 18.87 -32.47
C PRO A 272 -3.57 18.07 -32.04
N ALA A 273 -3.75 16.95 -31.32
CA ALA A 273 -2.65 16.06 -30.94
C ALA A 273 -2.22 15.10 -32.06
N GLY A 274 -3.00 14.97 -33.14
CA GLY A 274 -2.76 14.02 -34.22
C GLY A 274 -1.36 14.08 -34.83
N PRO A 275 -0.89 15.26 -35.30
CA PRO A 275 0.40 15.38 -35.97
C PRO A 275 1.57 14.86 -35.13
N GLU A 276 1.61 15.21 -33.84
CA GLU A 276 2.68 14.79 -32.94
C GLU A 276 2.68 13.26 -32.71
N ILE A 277 1.50 12.67 -32.52
CA ILE A 277 1.37 11.23 -32.27
C ILE A 277 1.72 10.42 -33.52
N PHE A 278 1.35 10.88 -34.72
CA PHE A 278 1.75 10.24 -35.97
C PHE A 278 3.27 10.28 -36.19
N THR A 279 3.93 11.39 -35.84
CA THR A 279 5.39 11.48 -35.89
C THR A 279 6.05 10.44 -34.97
N ARG A 280 5.61 10.37 -33.71
CA ARG A 280 6.13 9.39 -32.74
C ARG A 280 5.93 7.94 -33.18
N LEU A 281 4.78 7.63 -33.80
CA LEU A 281 4.52 6.31 -34.36
C LEU A 281 5.45 6.01 -35.54
N GLY A 282 5.66 6.98 -36.43
CA GLY A 282 6.60 6.84 -37.55
C GLY A 282 8.03 6.60 -37.09
N GLU A 283 8.50 7.34 -36.08
CA GLU A 283 9.83 7.15 -35.46
C GLU A 283 9.95 5.75 -34.85
N ALA A 284 8.95 5.31 -34.08
CA ALA A 284 8.95 3.97 -33.48
C ALA A 284 8.99 2.84 -34.52
N MET A 285 8.32 3.02 -35.67
CA MET A 285 8.33 2.04 -36.76
C MET A 285 9.66 1.99 -37.50
N LEU A 286 10.38 3.12 -37.61
CA LEU A 286 11.72 3.16 -38.19
C LEU A 286 12.75 2.43 -37.32
N ASP A 287 12.57 2.48 -35.99
CA ASP A 287 13.42 1.79 -35.03
C ASP A 287 13.18 0.26 -34.98
N ASP A 288 12.05 -0.26 -35.49
CA ASP A 288 11.71 -1.70 -35.49
C ASP A 288 12.36 -2.49 -36.67
N GLU A 289 13.14 -1.84 -37.55
CA GLU A 289 13.79 -2.42 -38.75
C GLU A 289 12.94 -3.48 -39.52
N ARG A 290 11.64 -3.20 -39.66
CA ARG A 290 10.71 -3.98 -40.50
C ARG A 290 10.30 -3.26 -41.78
#